data_AF-A0A7T7UXZ2-F1
#
_entry.id   AF-A0A7T7UXZ2-F1
#
_cell.length_a   1.000
_cell.length_b   1.000
_cell.length_c   1.000
_cell.angle_alpha   90.00
_cell.angle_beta   90.00
_cell.angle_gamma   90.00
#
_symmetry.space_group_name_H-M   'P 1'
#
loop_
_entity.id
_entity.type
_entity.pdbx_description
1 polymer ?
#
loop_
_entity_poly.entity_id
_entity_poly.type
_entity_poly.pdbx_seq_one_letter_code
_entity_poly.pdbx_strand_id
1 'polypeptide(L)'
;MDKDLHPGRNYQVGWKEGILLAVTFLFMQFVVAAWIQIQTIVFHSNPINENFFTLFFYILVFLGCIFAFDQLIVKPTGSRLSFNMRTSPFSTYLLIFPLITGGIFIAEYTTTLLPTTGSFWGTWYKQFTEIFEKLSLDPTTMIISTCFFAPILEEILFRGIIQKGLINKGISPVKAIIISAIVFGVVHGNPWQFMGAAILGSILGLVYYKTKTLLLPIMLHAFNNLMSSLLMIYTKEESYSGFFCISETNLLLIGIVLTAIFGYLFIYKNKIHYND
;
A
#
# COMPACT_ATOMS: atom_id res chain seq x y z
N MET A 1 -1.65 -25.21 24.80
CA MET A 1 -0.47 -24.66 25.48
C MET A 1 0.29 -23.83 24.46
N ASP A 2 -0.15 -22.57 24.24
CA ASP A 2 0.65 -21.49 23.62
C ASP A 2 -0.16 -20.16 23.65
N LYS A 3 -0.50 -19.68 24.85
CA LYS A 3 -1.23 -18.40 25.01
C LYS A 3 -0.28 -17.19 25.09
N ASP A 4 1.04 -17.42 25.10
CA ASP A 4 2.02 -16.40 25.53
C ASP A 4 2.98 -15.90 24.44
N LEU A 5 2.84 -16.33 23.17
CA LEU A 5 3.68 -15.79 22.09
C LEU A 5 3.26 -14.40 21.59
N HIS A 6 2.09 -13.87 21.97
CA HIS A 6 1.61 -12.55 21.53
C HIS A 6 0.94 -11.78 22.67
N PRO A 7 1.69 -11.04 23.51
CA PRO A 7 1.09 -10.07 24.41
C PRO A 7 0.39 -9.01 23.55
N GLY A 8 -0.95 -8.97 23.56
CA GLY A 8 -1.76 -7.95 22.86
C GLY A 8 -2.59 -8.42 21.66
N ARG A 9 -3.35 -9.53 21.79
CA ARG A 9 -4.46 -9.83 20.84
C ARG A 9 -5.63 -8.87 21.07
N ASN A 10 -5.46 -7.60 20.71
CA ASN A 10 -6.47 -6.56 20.94
C ASN A 10 -7.71 -6.70 20.02
N TYR A 11 -7.61 -7.46 18.92
CA TYR A 11 -8.70 -7.76 17.98
C TYR A 11 -8.29 -8.87 17.00
N GLN A 12 -9.27 -9.39 16.27
CA GLN A 12 -9.11 -10.39 15.21
C GLN A 12 -9.86 -9.92 13.96
N VAL A 13 -9.42 -10.34 12.77
CA VAL A 13 -10.12 -10.05 11.51
C VAL A 13 -10.58 -11.35 10.88
N GLY A 14 -11.89 -11.53 10.87
CA GLY A 14 -12.60 -12.59 10.16
C GLY A 14 -13.41 -12.04 8.98
N TRP A 15 -14.37 -12.85 8.53
CA TRP A 15 -15.25 -12.45 7.43
C TRP A 15 -16.18 -11.30 7.83
N LYS A 16 -16.67 -11.25 9.07
CA LYS A 16 -17.53 -10.16 9.56
C LYS A 16 -16.79 -8.83 9.59
N GLU A 17 -15.57 -8.84 10.13
CA GLU A 17 -14.73 -7.65 10.24
C GLU A 17 -14.23 -7.21 8.86
N GLY A 18 -13.92 -8.16 7.97
CA GLY A 18 -13.62 -7.88 6.56
C GLY A 18 -14.78 -7.22 5.83
N ILE A 19 -16.02 -7.71 6.02
CA ILE A 19 -17.22 -7.09 5.45
C ILE A 19 -17.42 -5.69 6.03
N LEU A 20 -17.24 -5.50 7.35
CA LEU A 20 -17.34 -4.17 7.95
C LEU A 20 -16.36 -3.19 7.31
N LEU A 21 -15.09 -3.59 7.14
CA LEU A 21 -14.08 -2.75 6.48
C LEU A 21 -14.45 -2.43 5.04
N ALA A 22 -14.89 -3.42 4.26
CA ALA A 22 -15.30 -3.23 2.87
C ALA A 22 -16.54 -2.33 2.74
N VAL A 23 -17.57 -2.57 3.55
CA VAL A 23 -18.79 -1.75 3.56
C VAL A 23 -18.48 -0.32 3.99
N THR A 24 -17.64 -0.13 5.01
CA THR A 24 -17.24 1.21 5.45
C THR A 24 -16.47 1.93 4.35
N PHE A 25 -15.54 1.23 3.68
CA PHE A 25 -14.77 1.80 2.56
C PHE A 25 -15.68 2.24 1.41
N LEU A 26 -16.60 1.37 0.97
CA LEU A 26 -17.57 1.69 -0.08
C LEU A 26 -18.54 2.82 0.34
N PHE A 27 -19.00 2.80 1.59
CA PHE A 27 -19.86 3.86 2.12
C PHE A 27 -19.15 5.21 2.14
N MET A 28 -17.89 5.26 2.60
CA MET A 28 -17.11 6.49 2.59
C MET A 28 -16.89 7.00 1.17
N GLN A 29 -16.56 6.13 0.20
CA GLN A 29 -16.47 6.52 -1.20
C GLN A 29 -17.80 7.05 -1.76
N PHE A 30 -18.92 6.42 -1.40
CA PHE A 30 -20.25 6.91 -1.78
C PHE A 30 -20.53 8.30 -1.22
N VAL A 31 -20.16 8.57 0.05
CA VAL A 31 -20.30 9.90 0.67
C VAL A 31 -19.47 10.94 -0.09
N VAL A 32 -18.23 10.61 -0.48
CA VAL A 32 -17.38 11.49 -1.30
C VAL A 32 -18.03 11.76 -2.65
N ALA A 33 -18.48 10.71 -3.34
CA ALA A 33 -19.14 10.83 -4.65
C ALA A 33 -20.41 11.68 -4.56
N ALA A 34 -21.27 11.46 -3.57
CA ALA A 34 -22.46 12.25 -3.33
C ALA A 34 -22.12 13.72 -3.06
N TRP A 35 -21.06 13.99 -2.29
CA TRP A 35 -20.58 15.35 -2.04
C TRP A 35 -20.11 16.04 -3.33
N ILE A 36 -19.35 15.35 -4.18
CA ILE A 36 -18.92 15.86 -5.50
C ILE A 36 -20.15 16.18 -6.38
N GLN A 37 -21.18 15.33 -6.37
CA GLN A 37 -22.41 15.57 -7.12
C GLN A 37 -23.17 16.81 -6.61
N ILE A 38 -23.25 16.98 -5.29
CA ILE A 38 -23.86 18.19 -4.69
C ILE A 38 -23.09 19.44 -5.12
N GLN A 39 -21.76 19.42 -5.08
CA GLN A 39 -20.92 20.53 -5.52
C GLN A 39 -21.16 20.86 -7.00
N THR A 40 -21.23 19.83 -7.85
CA THR A 40 -21.46 19.99 -9.29
C THR A 40 -22.84 20.58 -9.61
N ILE A 41 -23.88 20.12 -8.92
CA ILE A 41 -25.27 20.51 -9.23
C ILE A 41 -25.63 21.86 -8.59
N VAL A 42 -25.24 22.08 -7.32
CA VAL A 42 -25.67 23.26 -6.54
C VAL A 42 -24.74 24.44 -6.75
N PHE A 43 -23.43 24.18 -6.83
CA PHE A 43 -22.40 25.23 -6.87
C PHE A 43 -21.76 25.37 -8.25
N HIS A 44 -22.12 24.51 -9.22
CA HIS A 44 -21.53 24.45 -10.55
C HIS A 44 -19.99 24.35 -10.54
N SER A 45 -19.43 23.81 -9.46
CA SER A 45 -18.01 23.58 -9.26
C SER A 45 -17.70 22.10 -9.50
N ASN A 46 -16.52 21.80 -10.06
CA ASN A 46 -16.05 20.42 -10.17
C ASN A 46 -14.80 20.23 -9.29
N PRO A 47 -15.01 19.98 -7.98
CA PRO A 47 -13.92 19.97 -7.01
C PRO A 47 -12.98 18.78 -7.18
N ILE A 48 -13.33 17.77 -7.99
CA ILE A 48 -12.46 16.62 -8.28
C ILE A 48 -11.16 17.05 -9.00
N ASN A 49 -11.19 18.20 -9.67
CA ASN A 49 -10.01 18.76 -10.34
C ASN A 49 -9.07 19.49 -9.37
N GLU A 50 -9.47 19.68 -8.11
CA GLU A 50 -8.64 20.29 -7.08
C GLU A 50 -7.87 19.20 -6.32
N ASN A 51 -6.55 19.20 -6.44
CA ASN A 51 -5.72 18.15 -5.82
C ASN A 51 -5.86 18.12 -4.29
N PHE A 52 -6.03 19.28 -3.66
CA PHE A 52 -6.27 19.37 -2.21
C PHE A 52 -7.57 18.69 -1.81
N PHE A 53 -8.64 18.86 -2.58
CA PHE A 53 -9.93 18.22 -2.34
C PHE A 53 -9.78 16.69 -2.42
N THR A 54 -9.11 16.19 -3.47
CA THR A 54 -8.85 14.76 -3.65
C THR A 54 -8.04 14.18 -2.48
N LEU A 55 -6.98 14.87 -2.03
CA LEU A 55 -6.20 14.47 -0.86
C LEU A 55 -7.04 14.45 0.42
N PHE A 56 -7.82 15.50 0.68
CA PHE A 56 -8.66 15.59 1.87
C PHE A 56 -9.66 14.42 1.96
N PHE A 57 -10.35 14.12 0.87
CA PHE A 57 -11.32 13.04 0.84
C PHE A 57 -10.67 11.65 0.88
N TYR A 58 -9.51 11.47 0.26
CA TYR A 58 -8.70 10.27 0.42
C TYR A 58 -8.38 10.01 1.91
N ILE A 59 -7.89 11.02 2.63
CA ILE A 59 -7.60 10.93 4.06
C ILE A 59 -8.87 10.56 4.85
N LEU A 60 -9.99 11.21 4.56
CA LEU A 60 -11.26 10.94 5.23
C LEU A 60 -11.73 9.49 5.02
N VAL A 61 -11.61 8.94 3.81
CA VAL A 61 -12.03 7.55 3.53
C VAL A 61 -11.26 6.56 4.41
N PHE A 62 -9.93 6.67 4.44
CA PHE A 62 -9.11 5.76 5.24
C PHE A 62 -9.27 5.99 6.74
N LEU A 63 -9.31 7.24 7.20
CA LEU A 63 -9.57 7.54 8.61
C LEU A 63 -10.96 7.06 9.04
N GLY A 64 -11.97 7.17 8.18
CA GLY A 64 -13.31 6.64 8.42
C GLY A 64 -13.30 5.12 8.61
N CYS A 65 -12.56 4.40 7.77
CA CYS A 65 -12.39 2.95 7.91
C CYS A 65 -11.68 2.57 9.22
N ILE A 66 -10.57 3.24 9.54
CA ILE A 66 -9.80 2.99 10.77
C ILE A 66 -10.64 3.34 12.00
N PHE A 67 -11.35 4.46 11.97
CA PHE A 67 -12.22 4.91 13.06
C PHE A 67 -13.39 3.95 13.28
N ALA A 68 -14.10 3.56 12.23
CA ALA A 68 -15.20 2.60 12.33
C ALA A 68 -14.72 1.26 12.90
N PHE A 69 -13.57 0.77 12.45
CA PHE A 69 -12.97 -0.44 12.99
C PHE A 69 -12.61 -0.30 14.48
N ASP A 70 -11.98 0.81 14.88
CA ASP A 70 -11.65 1.07 16.28
C ASP A 70 -12.91 1.14 17.16
N GLN A 71 -13.95 1.88 16.74
CA GLN A 71 -15.18 2.04 17.51
C GLN A 71 -15.99 0.76 17.63
N LEU A 72 -16.12 0.00 16.54
CA LEU A 72 -17.06 -1.12 16.46
C LEU A 72 -16.43 -2.47 16.81
N ILE A 73 -15.11 -2.62 16.63
CA ILE A 73 -14.40 -3.89 16.86
C ILE A 73 -13.46 -3.80 18.05
N VAL A 74 -12.62 -2.77 18.13
CA VAL A 74 -11.51 -2.73 19.09
C VAL A 74 -11.97 -2.23 20.46
N LYS A 75 -12.58 -1.06 20.54
CA LYS A 75 -13.04 -0.47 21.82
C LYS A 75 -13.98 -1.36 22.63
N PRO A 76 -14.94 -2.10 22.04
CA PRO A 76 -15.80 -3.01 22.80
C PRO A 76 -15.05 -4.12 23.54
N THR A 77 -13.81 -4.42 23.15
CA THR A 77 -12.94 -5.37 23.87
C THR A 77 -12.24 -4.76 25.08
N GLY A 78 -12.39 -3.46 25.32
CA GLY A 78 -11.61 -2.70 26.31
C GLY A 78 -10.19 -2.36 25.84
N SER A 79 -9.82 -2.71 24.61
CA SER A 79 -8.51 -2.42 24.03
C SER A 79 -8.50 -1.13 23.21
N ARG A 80 -7.31 -0.72 22.76
CA ARG A 80 -7.11 0.36 21.78
C ARG A 80 -6.26 -0.13 20.62
N LEU A 81 -6.43 0.48 19.44
CA LEU A 81 -5.48 0.32 18.35
C LEU A 81 -4.10 0.83 18.78
N SER A 82 -3.11 -0.05 18.71
CA SER A 82 -1.71 0.28 18.98
C SER A 82 -0.80 -0.39 17.96
N PHE A 83 0.16 0.40 17.48
CA PHE A 83 1.12 0.00 16.46
C PHE A 83 2.52 0.31 16.98
N ASN A 84 3.42 -0.66 16.84
CA ASN A 84 4.81 -0.47 17.18
C ASN A 84 5.47 0.38 16.08
N MET A 85 6.07 1.51 16.47
CA MET A 85 6.77 2.44 15.58
C MET A 85 8.28 2.52 15.87
N ARG A 86 8.83 1.53 16.58
CA ARG A 86 10.25 1.48 16.90
C ARG A 86 11.10 1.37 15.63
N THR A 87 12.26 2.00 15.66
CA THR A 87 13.32 1.84 14.65
C THR A 87 13.93 0.44 14.73
N SER A 88 14.71 0.08 13.72
CA SER A 88 15.45 -1.19 13.67
C SER A 88 16.95 -0.93 13.51
N PRO A 89 17.81 -1.94 13.69
CA PRO A 89 19.24 -1.79 13.40
C PRO A 89 19.49 -1.35 11.96
N PHE A 90 20.53 -0.54 11.74
CA PHE A 90 20.91 -0.05 10.41
C PHE A 90 21.08 -1.19 9.38
N SER A 91 21.60 -2.34 9.81
CA SER A 91 21.73 -3.55 8.99
C SER A 91 20.40 -4.03 8.40
N THR A 92 19.27 -3.80 9.08
CA THR A 92 17.95 -4.14 8.55
C THR A 92 17.61 -3.27 7.35
N TYR A 93 17.91 -1.96 7.40
CA TYR A 93 17.68 -1.04 6.29
C TYR A 93 18.50 -1.42 5.05
N LEU A 94 19.76 -1.80 5.24
CA LEU A 94 20.63 -2.29 4.16
C LEU A 94 20.08 -3.52 3.43
N LEU A 95 19.18 -4.28 4.06
CA LEU A 95 18.56 -5.46 3.46
C LEU A 95 17.21 -5.15 2.81
N ILE A 96 16.36 -4.37 3.48
CA ILE A 96 14.98 -4.17 3.03
C ILE A 96 14.85 -3.21 1.84
N PHE A 97 15.76 -2.22 1.70
CA PHE A 97 15.72 -1.29 0.57
C PHE A 97 16.08 -1.97 -0.77
N PRO A 98 17.20 -2.71 -0.88
CA PRO A 98 17.46 -3.50 -2.09
C PRO A 98 16.39 -4.57 -2.37
N LEU A 99 15.84 -5.18 -1.31
CA LEU A 99 14.73 -6.13 -1.43
C LEU A 99 13.51 -5.48 -2.09
N ILE A 100 13.09 -4.30 -1.64
CA ILE A 100 11.93 -3.62 -2.22
C ILE A 100 12.20 -3.11 -3.63
N THR A 101 13.41 -2.60 -3.90
CA THR A 101 13.84 -2.24 -5.26
C THR A 101 13.76 -3.44 -6.21
N GLY A 102 14.17 -4.62 -5.75
CA GLY A 102 13.99 -5.83 -6.53
C GLY A 102 12.53 -6.15 -6.84
N GLY A 103 11.65 -5.96 -5.85
CA GLY A 103 10.20 -6.08 -6.02
C GLY A 103 9.61 -5.07 -7.00
N ILE A 104 10.10 -3.83 -7.01
CA ILE A 104 9.67 -2.77 -7.94
C ILE A 104 9.97 -3.17 -9.39
N PHE A 105 11.16 -3.69 -9.68
CA PHE A 105 11.51 -4.12 -11.04
C PHE A 105 10.72 -5.35 -11.50
N ILE A 106 10.42 -6.28 -10.59
CA ILE A 106 9.53 -7.41 -10.89
C ILE A 106 8.11 -6.88 -11.16
N ALA A 107 7.64 -5.91 -10.37
CA ALA A 107 6.34 -5.29 -10.53
C ALA A 107 6.22 -4.59 -11.89
N GLU A 108 7.20 -3.78 -12.30
CA GLU A 108 7.23 -3.13 -13.62
C GLU A 108 7.05 -4.14 -14.74
N TYR A 109 7.89 -5.19 -14.77
CA TYR A 109 7.78 -6.23 -15.80
C TYR A 109 6.41 -6.91 -15.80
N THR A 110 5.83 -7.19 -14.62
CA THR A 110 4.50 -7.81 -14.56
C THR A 110 3.40 -6.89 -15.08
N THR A 111 3.56 -5.57 -14.94
CA THR A 111 2.62 -4.58 -15.46
C THR A 111 2.71 -4.46 -16.98
N THR A 112 3.88 -4.65 -17.59
CA THR A 112 4.04 -4.62 -19.07
C THR A 112 3.39 -5.82 -19.77
N LEU A 113 3.11 -6.90 -19.04
CA LEU A 113 2.34 -8.05 -19.54
C LEU A 113 0.84 -7.73 -19.72
N LEU A 114 0.34 -6.65 -19.11
CA LEU A 114 -1.07 -6.29 -19.19
C LEU A 114 -1.36 -5.53 -20.49
N PRO A 115 -2.46 -5.85 -21.20
CA PRO A 115 -2.81 -5.18 -22.45
C PRO A 115 -3.13 -3.70 -22.20
N THR A 116 -2.55 -2.81 -23.00
CA THR A 116 -2.77 -1.34 -22.94
C THR A 116 -3.58 -0.80 -24.12
N THR A 117 -3.99 -1.68 -25.04
CA THR A 117 -4.68 -1.34 -26.29
C THR A 117 -6.00 -2.12 -26.44
N GLY A 118 -6.81 -1.74 -27.43
CA GLY A 118 -8.11 -2.36 -27.71
C GLY A 118 -9.28 -1.63 -27.06
N SER A 119 -10.51 -1.98 -27.46
CA SER A 119 -11.74 -1.26 -27.06
C SER A 119 -12.01 -1.32 -25.56
N PHE A 120 -11.75 -2.47 -24.93
CA PHE A 120 -11.90 -2.64 -23.49
C PHE A 120 -10.67 -2.11 -22.75
N TRP A 121 -9.51 -2.77 -22.89
CA TRP A 121 -8.31 -2.45 -22.11
C TRP A 121 -7.73 -1.07 -22.41
N GLY A 122 -7.71 -0.64 -23.67
CA GLY A 122 -7.20 0.69 -24.04
C GLY A 122 -8.01 1.83 -23.43
N THR A 123 -9.33 1.67 -23.28
CA THR A 123 -10.19 2.68 -22.65
C THR A 123 -9.86 2.83 -21.16
N TRP A 124 -9.72 1.71 -20.45
CA TRP A 124 -9.35 1.70 -19.03
C TRP A 124 -7.92 2.20 -18.81
N TYR A 125 -6.99 1.83 -19.70
CA TYR A 125 -5.60 2.28 -19.61
C TYR A 125 -5.50 3.79 -19.80
N LYS A 126 -6.24 4.34 -20.77
CA LYS A 126 -6.28 5.78 -21.00
C LYS A 126 -6.81 6.55 -19.78
N GLN A 127 -7.88 6.06 -19.14
CA GLN A 127 -8.40 6.65 -17.91
C GLN A 127 -7.35 6.62 -16.79
N PHE A 128 -6.65 5.50 -16.64
CA PHE A 128 -5.55 5.36 -15.69
C PHE A 128 -4.44 6.40 -15.96
N THR A 129 -3.93 6.50 -17.19
CA THR A 129 -2.88 7.46 -17.52
C THR A 129 -3.32 8.92 -17.37
N GLU A 130 -4.57 9.25 -17.71
CA GLU A 130 -5.10 10.62 -17.56
C GLU A 130 -5.20 11.05 -16.08
N ILE A 131 -5.52 10.13 -15.15
CA ILE A 131 -5.52 10.42 -13.71
C ILE A 131 -4.10 10.75 -13.23
N PHE A 132 -3.13 9.94 -13.65
CA PHE A 132 -1.73 10.10 -13.30
C PHE A 132 -1.12 11.40 -13.86
N GLU A 133 -1.40 11.70 -15.13
CA GLU A 133 -0.96 12.95 -15.76
C GLU A 133 -1.52 14.16 -15.00
N LYS A 134 -2.80 14.15 -14.64
CA LYS A 134 -3.42 15.23 -13.84
C LYS A 134 -2.77 15.39 -12.46
N LEU A 135 -2.50 14.30 -11.75
CA LEU A 135 -1.83 14.33 -10.46
C LEU A 135 -0.41 14.92 -10.57
N SER A 136 0.30 14.62 -11.67
CA SER A 136 1.65 15.14 -11.92
C SER A 136 1.72 16.66 -12.14
N LEU A 137 0.59 17.31 -12.46
CA LEU A 137 0.51 18.77 -12.64
C LEU A 137 0.70 19.54 -11.33
N ASP A 138 0.50 18.90 -10.18
CA ASP A 138 0.80 19.45 -8.85
C ASP A 138 1.71 18.49 -8.08
N PRO A 139 3.02 18.53 -8.37
CA PRO A 139 4.01 17.67 -7.72
C PRO A 139 3.99 17.75 -6.20
N THR A 140 3.65 18.93 -5.64
CA THR A 140 3.63 19.13 -4.20
C THR A 140 2.52 18.32 -3.56
N THR A 141 1.29 18.45 -4.05
CA THR A 141 0.16 17.66 -3.53
C THR A 141 0.33 16.18 -3.82
N MET A 142 0.89 15.82 -4.99
CA MET A 142 1.20 14.43 -5.32
C MET A 142 2.19 13.82 -4.31
N ILE A 143 3.32 14.48 -4.04
CA ILE A 143 4.32 13.96 -3.08
C ILE A 143 3.73 13.90 -1.66
N ILE A 144 3.04 14.94 -1.19
CA ILE A 144 2.45 14.94 0.16
C ILE A 144 1.41 13.82 0.30
N SER A 145 0.57 13.62 -0.72
CA SER A 145 -0.46 12.58 -0.70
C SER A 145 0.14 11.18 -0.76
N THR A 146 0.97 10.89 -1.76
CA THR A 146 1.47 9.53 -2.04
C THR A 146 2.67 9.13 -1.19
N CYS A 147 3.48 10.08 -0.70
CA CYS A 147 4.70 9.75 0.05
C CYS A 147 4.53 9.92 1.58
N PHE A 148 3.46 10.59 2.04
CA PHE A 148 3.21 10.79 3.47
C PHE A 148 1.88 10.20 3.93
N PHE A 149 0.75 10.73 3.45
CA PHE A 149 -0.56 10.31 3.94
C PHE A 149 -0.91 8.87 3.52
N ALA A 150 -0.71 8.53 2.25
CA ALA A 150 -1.05 7.20 1.75
C ALA A 150 -0.26 6.07 2.45
N PRO A 151 1.08 6.13 2.57
CA PRO A 151 1.84 5.11 3.29
C PRO A 151 1.39 4.95 4.73
N ILE A 152 1.15 6.05 5.46
CA ILE A 152 0.75 5.97 6.87
C ILE A 152 -0.62 5.29 6.99
N LEU A 153 -1.62 5.78 6.26
CA LEU A 153 -3.00 5.31 6.38
C LEU A 153 -3.19 3.89 5.84
N GLU A 154 -2.58 3.60 4.70
CA GLU A 154 -2.67 2.28 4.07
C GLU A 154 -1.92 1.23 4.89
N GLU A 155 -0.70 1.52 5.38
CA GLU A 155 -0.01 0.55 6.22
C GLU A 155 -0.74 0.28 7.54
N ILE A 156 -1.34 1.31 8.17
CA ILE A 156 -2.20 1.11 9.35
C ILE A 156 -3.35 0.16 9.03
N LEU A 157 -4.03 0.35 7.90
CA LEU A 157 -5.17 -0.48 7.53
C LEU A 157 -4.76 -1.90 7.13
N PHE A 158 -3.82 -2.05 6.22
CA PHE A 158 -3.48 -3.36 5.65
C PHE A 158 -2.58 -4.16 6.57
N ARG A 159 -1.51 -3.57 7.13
CA ARG A 159 -0.53 -4.31 7.94
C ARG A 159 -0.96 -4.28 9.40
N GLY A 160 -1.27 -3.07 9.87
CA GLY A 160 -1.70 -2.80 11.23
C GLY A 160 -2.97 -3.54 11.59
N ILE A 161 -4.04 -3.47 10.77
CA ILE A 161 -5.37 -4.02 11.06
C ILE A 161 -5.59 -5.38 10.37
N ILE A 162 -5.58 -5.44 9.04
CA ILE A 162 -6.00 -6.65 8.30
C ILE A 162 -5.02 -7.81 8.53
N GLN A 163 -3.74 -7.63 8.22
CA GLN A 163 -2.72 -8.67 8.35
C GLN A 163 -2.55 -9.11 9.81
N LYS A 164 -2.37 -8.17 10.75
CA LYS A 164 -2.26 -8.48 12.19
C LYS A 164 -3.52 -9.17 12.70
N GLY A 165 -4.70 -8.71 12.31
CA GLY A 165 -5.98 -9.30 12.70
C GLY A 165 -6.17 -10.72 12.19
N LEU A 166 -5.76 -11.02 10.95
CA LEU A 166 -5.77 -12.38 10.40
C LEU A 166 -4.83 -13.31 11.18
N ILE A 167 -3.63 -12.83 11.50
CA ILE A 167 -2.65 -13.59 12.31
C ILE A 167 -3.22 -13.85 13.72
N ASN A 168 -3.81 -12.84 14.37
CA ASN A 168 -4.44 -12.98 15.69
C ASN A 168 -5.60 -13.98 15.71
N LYS A 169 -6.28 -14.15 14.57
CA LYS A 169 -7.34 -15.15 14.35
C LYS A 169 -6.78 -16.58 14.15
N GLY A 170 -5.46 -16.74 14.01
CA GLY A 170 -4.81 -18.03 13.80
C GLY A 170 -4.58 -18.38 12.32
N ILE A 171 -4.75 -17.43 11.39
CA ILE A 171 -4.33 -17.62 10.00
C ILE A 171 -2.80 -17.62 9.95
N SER A 172 -2.22 -18.59 9.25
CA SER A 172 -0.76 -18.68 9.10
C SER A 172 -0.17 -17.38 8.53
N PRO A 173 1.00 -16.90 8.99
CA PRO A 173 1.59 -15.64 8.57
C PRO A 173 1.67 -15.44 7.05
N VAL A 174 2.09 -16.47 6.31
CA VAL A 174 2.19 -16.43 4.84
C VAL A 174 0.82 -16.14 4.21
N LYS A 175 -0.24 -16.87 4.61
CA LYS A 175 -1.60 -16.61 4.11
C LYS A 175 -2.09 -15.22 4.49
N ALA A 176 -1.83 -14.75 5.70
CA ALA A 176 -2.23 -13.41 6.12
C ALA A 176 -1.55 -12.30 5.29
N ILE A 177 -0.26 -12.46 4.97
CA ILE A 177 0.49 -11.56 4.09
C ILE A 177 -0.14 -11.55 2.69
N ILE A 178 -0.34 -12.72 2.09
CA ILE A 178 -0.88 -12.82 0.73
C ILE A 178 -2.31 -12.27 0.64
N ILE A 179 -3.19 -12.61 1.59
CA ILE A 179 -4.56 -12.07 1.63
C ILE A 179 -4.50 -10.55 1.75
N SER A 180 -3.72 -10.02 2.68
CA SER A 180 -3.60 -8.56 2.86
C SER A 180 -3.04 -7.87 1.61
N ALA A 181 -2.05 -8.48 0.95
CA ALA A 181 -1.43 -7.94 -0.26
C ALA A 181 -2.39 -7.94 -1.46
N ILE A 182 -3.19 -8.99 -1.62
CA ILE A 182 -4.22 -9.05 -2.67
C ILE A 182 -5.29 -8.00 -2.40
N VAL A 183 -5.79 -7.88 -1.18
CA VAL A 183 -6.78 -6.86 -0.82
C VAL A 183 -6.20 -5.45 -1.05
N PHE A 184 -4.93 -5.24 -0.72
CA PHE A 184 -4.21 -4.01 -1.00
C PHE A 184 -4.14 -3.69 -2.50
N GLY A 185 -3.86 -4.68 -3.36
CA GLY A 185 -3.93 -4.50 -4.80
C GLY A 185 -5.34 -4.19 -5.32
N VAL A 186 -6.36 -4.90 -4.82
CA VAL A 186 -7.76 -4.74 -5.27
C VAL A 186 -8.29 -3.32 -5.01
N VAL A 187 -7.96 -2.72 -3.87
CA VAL A 187 -8.48 -1.38 -3.52
C VAL A 187 -8.00 -0.26 -4.45
N HIS A 188 -6.94 -0.48 -5.24
CA HIS A 188 -6.48 0.48 -6.25
C HIS A 188 -7.43 0.58 -7.45
N GLY A 189 -8.35 -0.39 -7.62
CA GLY A 189 -9.43 -0.31 -8.60
C GLY A 189 -9.00 -0.38 -10.06
N ASN A 190 -7.73 -0.69 -10.36
CA ASN A 190 -7.26 -0.88 -11.73
C ASN A 190 -6.21 -2.01 -11.84
N PRO A 191 -6.14 -2.71 -12.98
CA PRO A 191 -5.24 -3.85 -13.18
C PRO A 191 -3.74 -3.50 -13.15
N TRP A 192 -3.35 -2.34 -13.70
CA TRP A 192 -1.94 -1.96 -13.84
C TRP A 192 -1.29 -1.65 -12.50
N GLN A 193 -2.04 -1.08 -11.55
CA GLN A 193 -1.58 -0.93 -10.17
C GLN A 193 -1.76 -2.20 -9.35
N PHE A 194 -2.77 -3.03 -9.62
CA PHE A 194 -3.04 -4.24 -8.85
C PHE A 194 -1.80 -5.14 -8.71
N MET A 195 -1.12 -5.43 -9.82
CA MET A 195 0.04 -6.34 -9.83
C MET A 195 1.19 -5.79 -9.00
N GLY A 196 1.57 -4.53 -9.23
CA GLY A 196 2.63 -3.87 -8.47
C GLY A 196 2.29 -3.71 -6.99
N ALA A 197 1.06 -3.30 -6.68
CA ALA A 197 0.58 -3.18 -5.31
C ALA A 197 0.53 -4.52 -4.58
N ALA A 198 0.17 -5.63 -5.24
CA ALA A 198 0.18 -6.96 -4.61
C ALA A 198 1.60 -7.47 -4.33
N ILE A 199 2.55 -7.22 -5.24
CA ILE A 199 3.97 -7.59 -5.05
C ILE A 199 4.59 -6.76 -3.92
N LEU A 200 4.46 -5.43 -3.99
CA LEU A 200 4.87 -4.50 -2.94
C LEU A 200 4.19 -4.87 -1.61
N GLY A 201 2.89 -5.13 -1.68
CA GLY A 201 2.00 -5.69 -0.66
C GLY A 201 2.67 -6.78 0.17
N SER A 202 3.14 -7.79 -0.55
CA SER A 202 3.74 -9.00 0.00
C SER A 202 5.08 -8.73 0.68
N ILE A 203 5.93 -7.89 0.08
CA ILE A 203 7.24 -7.50 0.66
C ILE A 203 7.04 -6.71 1.94
N LEU A 204 6.18 -5.68 1.91
CA LEU A 204 5.85 -4.87 3.09
C LEU A 204 5.24 -5.73 4.21
N GLY A 205 4.37 -6.67 3.86
CA GLY A 205 3.78 -7.61 4.82
C GLY A 205 4.81 -8.58 5.43
N LEU A 206 5.78 -9.05 4.64
CA LEU A 206 6.92 -9.84 5.14
C LEU A 206 7.79 -9.02 6.10
N VAL A 207 8.11 -7.78 5.73
CA VAL A 207 8.89 -6.87 6.58
C VAL A 207 8.16 -6.65 7.90
N TYR A 208 6.88 -6.27 7.86
CA TYR A 208 6.05 -6.10 9.06
C TYR A 208 6.02 -7.36 9.94
N TYR A 209 5.82 -8.53 9.33
CA TYR A 209 5.74 -9.79 10.07
C TYR A 209 7.06 -10.11 10.79
N LYS A 210 8.21 -9.86 10.16
CA LYS A 210 9.51 -10.18 10.76
C LYS A 210 9.95 -9.12 11.77
N THR A 211 9.77 -7.83 11.46
CA THR A 211 10.29 -6.71 12.25
C THR A 211 9.29 -6.20 13.28
N LYS A 212 8.04 -6.67 13.28
CA LYS A 212 7.00 -6.30 14.25
C LYS A 212 6.81 -4.78 14.44
N THR A 213 7.30 -3.96 13.51
CA THR A 213 7.22 -2.50 13.50
C THR A 213 6.53 -2.05 12.23
N LEU A 214 5.59 -1.13 12.38
CA LEU A 214 4.85 -0.52 11.27
C LEU A 214 5.66 0.59 10.59
N LEU A 215 6.68 1.12 11.28
CA LEU A 215 7.54 2.17 10.73
C LEU A 215 8.26 1.73 9.44
N LEU A 216 8.80 0.50 9.42
CA LEU A 216 9.55 0.01 8.26
C LEU A 216 8.67 -0.15 7.00
N PRO A 217 7.49 -0.81 7.07
CA PRO A 217 6.54 -0.79 5.95
C PRO A 217 6.17 0.62 5.48
N ILE A 218 5.89 1.56 6.41
CA ILE A 218 5.54 2.94 6.05
C ILE A 218 6.69 3.60 5.27
N MET A 219 7.92 3.49 5.76
CA MET A 219 9.10 4.07 5.10
C MET A 219 9.34 3.47 3.71
N LEU A 220 9.23 2.15 3.59
CA LEU A 220 9.44 1.42 2.35
C LEU A 220 8.36 1.73 1.31
N HIS A 221 7.11 1.87 1.75
CA HIS A 221 6.01 2.28 0.89
C HIS A 221 6.17 3.73 0.45
N ALA A 222 6.52 4.64 1.36
CA ALA A 222 6.86 6.02 1.02
C ALA A 222 8.03 6.09 0.01
N PHE A 223 9.04 5.24 0.17
CA PHE A 223 10.15 5.15 -0.78
C PHE A 223 9.68 4.71 -2.18
N ASN A 224 8.85 3.67 -2.27
CA ASN A 224 8.26 3.23 -3.54
C ASN A 224 7.52 4.38 -4.22
N ASN A 225 6.64 5.05 -3.48
CA ASN A 225 5.80 6.12 -4.03
C ASN A 225 6.61 7.35 -4.39
N LEU A 226 7.69 7.64 -3.66
CA LEU A 226 8.64 8.69 -4.01
C LEU A 226 9.38 8.37 -5.31
N MET A 227 9.87 7.14 -5.47
CA MET A 227 10.54 6.74 -6.72
C MET A 227 9.59 6.84 -7.92
N SER A 228 8.34 6.38 -7.78
CA SER A 228 7.31 6.50 -8.84
C SER A 228 6.99 7.96 -9.15
N SER A 229 6.76 8.77 -8.11
CA SER A 229 6.48 10.20 -8.23
C SER A 229 7.60 10.95 -8.95
N LEU A 230 8.87 10.71 -8.57
CA LEU A 230 10.02 11.34 -9.22
C LEU A 230 10.15 10.91 -10.67
N LEU A 231 9.96 9.62 -10.95
CA LEU A 231 10.00 9.09 -12.32
C LEU A 231 8.96 9.79 -13.21
N MET A 232 7.73 9.91 -12.73
CA MET A 232 6.65 10.63 -13.41
C MET A 232 7.00 12.11 -13.64
N ILE A 233 7.47 12.82 -12.60
CA ILE A 233 7.76 14.27 -12.69
C ILE A 233 8.86 14.55 -13.73
N TYR A 234 9.92 13.74 -13.75
CA TYR A 234 11.10 14.02 -14.58
C TYR A 234 11.04 13.41 -15.98
N THR A 235 10.38 12.27 -16.15
CA THR A 235 10.34 11.55 -17.43
C THR A 235 8.99 11.64 -18.13
N LYS A 236 7.92 12.04 -17.41
CA LYS A 236 6.52 11.97 -17.87
C LYS A 236 6.06 10.56 -18.26
N GLU A 237 6.82 9.56 -17.83
CA GLU A 237 6.55 8.14 -18.02
C GLU A 237 6.74 7.43 -16.68
N GLU A 238 6.11 6.27 -16.49
CA GLU A 238 6.36 5.40 -15.32
C GLU A 238 7.18 4.16 -15.74
N SER A 239 8.29 4.39 -16.44
CA SER A 239 9.15 3.32 -16.95
C SER A 239 10.57 3.44 -16.41
N TYR A 240 10.97 2.54 -15.49
CA TYR A 240 12.36 2.50 -15.05
C TYR A 240 13.26 1.94 -16.15
N SER A 241 12.76 1.03 -16.99
CA SER A 241 13.47 0.55 -18.18
C SER A 241 13.84 1.70 -19.12
N GLY A 242 12.89 2.61 -19.37
CA GLY A 242 13.12 3.86 -20.11
C GLY A 242 14.16 4.76 -19.43
N PHE A 243 14.00 5.01 -18.13
CA PHE A 243 14.91 5.87 -17.37
C PHE A 243 16.35 5.36 -17.33
N PHE A 244 16.55 4.05 -17.10
CA PHE A 244 17.89 3.45 -17.04
C PHE A 244 18.43 3.07 -18.43
N CYS A 245 17.63 3.16 -19.49
CA CYS A 245 17.98 2.69 -20.83
C CYS A 245 18.38 1.20 -20.85
N ILE A 246 17.68 0.38 -20.08
CA ILE A 246 17.91 -1.07 -19.95
C ILE A 246 16.61 -1.80 -20.33
N SER A 247 16.70 -2.95 -21.00
CA SER A 247 15.50 -3.72 -21.36
C SER A 247 14.72 -4.18 -20.12
N GLU A 248 13.39 -4.27 -20.24
CA GLU A 248 12.50 -4.75 -19.17
C GLU A 248 12.92 -6.14 -18.66
N THR A 249 13.39 -7.02 -19.55
CA THR A 249 13.89 -8.35 -19.18
C THR A 249 15.16 -8.29 -18.33
N ASN A 250 16.08 -7.37 -18.65
CA ASN A 250 17.30 -7.20 -17.84
C ASN A 250 16.97 -6.60 -16.47
N LEU A 251 16.03 -5.65 -16.39
CA LEU A 251 15.54 -5.13 -15.12
C LEU A 251 14.83 -6.23 -14.29
N LEU A 252 14.03 -7.08 -14.93
CA LEU A 252 13.43 -8.25 -14.26
C LEU A 252 14.50 -9.16 -13.66
N LEU A 253 15.57 -9.48 -14.40
CA LEU A 253 16.66 -10.33 -13.91
C LEU A 253 17.36 -9.68 -12.70
N ILE A 254 17.65 -8.38 -12.76
CA ILE A 254 18.17 -7.62 -11.62
C ILE A 254 17.20 -7.70 -10.44
N GLY A 255 15.90 -7.51 -10.70
CA GLY A 255 14.84 -7.60 -9.70
C GLY A 255 14.80 -8.94 -8.99
N ILE A 256 14.81 -10.04 -9.74
CA ILE A 256 14.84 -11.41 -9.22
C ILE A 256 16.09 -11.64 -8.36
N VAL A 257 17.27 -11.21 -8.82
CA VAL A 257 18.52 -11.38 -8.09
C VAL A 257 18.49 -10.60 -6.77
N LEU A 258 18.08 -9.33 -6.80
CA LEU A 258 17.96 -8.50 -5.60
C LEU A 258 16.96 -9.11 -4.61
N THR A 259 15.76 -9.46 -5.06
CA THR A 259 14.72 -10.03 -4.20
C THR A 259 15.16 -11.38 -3.62
N ALA A 260 15.81 -12.24 -4.40
CA ALA A 260 16.29 -13.54 -3.92
C ALA A 260 17.40 -13.40 -2.86
N ILE A 261 18.45 -12.62 -3.16
CA ILE A 261 19.60 -12.44 -2.26
C ILE A 261 19.17 -11.72 -0.99
N PHE A 262 18.59 -10.53 -1.12
CA PHE A 262 18.25 -9.72 0.05
C PHE A 262 17.05 -10.28 0.80
N GLY A 263 16.11 -10.94 0.12
CA GLY A 263 15.04 -11.70 0.76
C GLY A 263 15.58 -12.86 1.59
N TYR A 264 16.52 -13.65 1.06
CA TYR A 264 17.17 -14.72 1.82
C TYR A 264 17.94 -14.19 3.03
N LEU A 265 18.77 -13.15 2.83
CA LEU A 265 19.53 -12.53 3.92
C LEU A 265 18.61 -11.94 4.99
N PHE A 266 17.56 -11.24 4.58
CA PHE A 266 16.57 -10.68 5.49
C PHE A 266 15.84 -11.78 6.26
N ILE A 267 15.37 -12.84 5.62
CA ILE A 267 14.59 -13.89 6.27
C ILE A 267 15.47 -14.74 7.19
N TYR A 268 16.63 -15.19 6.74
CA TYR A 268 17.40 -16.24 7.41
C TYR A 268 18.66 -15.76 8.13
N LYS A 269 19.22 -14.61 7.77
CA LYS A 269 20.49 -14.12 8.34
C LYS A 269 20.33 -12.87 9.21
N ASN A 270 19.30 -12.06 8.96
CA ASN A 270 19.06 -10.87 9.76
C ASN A 270 18.54 -11.23 11.16
N LYS A 271 19.34 -10.93 12.18
CA LYS A 271 18.98 -10.98 13.59
C LYS A 271 18.57 -9.58 14.04
N ILE A 272 17.28 -9.39 14.30
CA ILE A 272 16.73 -8.09 14.70
C ILE A 272 16.84 -7.99 16.22
N HIS A 273 17.78 -7.18 16.68
CA HIS A 273 17.88 -6.75 18.07
C HIS A 273 17.40 -5.30 18.12
N TYR A 274 16.31 -5.01 18.85
CA TYR A 274 15.90 -3.63 19.01
C TYR A 274 16.90 -2.94 19.93
N ASN A 275 17.35 -1.74 19.55
CA ASN A 275 18.05 -0.88 20.48
C ASN A 275 17.01 -0.37 21.48
N ASP A 276 17.28 -0.57 22.76
CA ASP A 276 16.46 -0.06 23.86
C ASP A 276 16.50 1.48 23.94
#